data_AF-A0A9X9N6G8-F1
#
_entry.id   AF-A0A9X9N6G8-F1
#
_cell.length_a   1.000
_cell.length_b   1.000
_cell.length_c   1.000
_cell.angle_alpha   90.00
_cell.angle_beta   90.00
_cell.angle_gamma   90.00
#
_symmetry.space_group_name_H-M   'P 1'
#
loop_
_entity.id
_entity.type
_entity.pdbx_description
1 polymer ?
#
loop_
_entity_poly.entity_id
_entity_poly.type
_entity_poly.pdbx_seq_one_letter_code
_entity_poly.pdbx_strand_id
1 'polypeptide(L)'
;MKLKYLLVACAALFVSTQSLAAKPSDESAMKWLEIQGISNNYSEKVQRSLEMVNKEDNERLLTMTPKAQKAQMKAVISRYMKNMQDDLSRPELKKQWLDEEKRAVQKVFTQEEVDVLNRFFSSPRGKGILKKINHLRRHGGDIDNVLSQADVDSMAKLFEHGAGKSAFEKMERFDKLNDEIVKKTMSNNYINASRKYTPAFKAQTRDILCKGNKHSSECAK
;
A
#
# COMPACT_ATOMS: atom_id res chain seq x y z
N MET A 1 -5.31 -23.66 -16.68
CA MET A 1 -5.30 -24.30 -15.35
C MET A 1 -3.89 -24.20 -14.82
N LYS A 2 -3.64 -23.35 -13.81
CA LYS A 2 -2.29 -22.96 -13.37
C LYS A 2 -2.10 -23.24 -11.88
N LEU A 3 -1.16 -24.13 -11.59
CA LEU A 3 -0.33 -24.24 -10.38
C LEU A 3 -1.03 -24.03 -9.01
N LYS A 4 -2.08 -24.80 -8.73
CA LYS A 4 -2.79 -24.79 -7.42
C LYS A 4 -2.53 -26.01 -6.54
N TYR A 5 -1.64 -26.93 -6.91
CA TYR A 5 -1.41 -28.14 -6.12
C TYR A 5 0.05 -28.59 -6.18
N LEU A 6 0.83 -28.19 -5.19
CA LEU A 6 1.89 -29.04 -4.64
C LEU A 6 2.24 -28.56 -3.23
N LEU A 7 2.13 -29.51 -2.29
CA LEU A 7 2.40 -29.43 -0.85
C LEU A 7 1.26 -28.93 0.06
N VAL A 8 0.13 -29.66 0.00
CA VAL A 8 -0.70 -29.93 1.18
C VAL A 8 -0.59 -31.43 1.47
N ALA A 9 0.09 -31.82 2.54
CA ALA A 9 -0.20 -33.03 3.34
C ALA A 9 0.68 -33.10 4.60
N CYS A 10 0.04 -33.41 5.73
CA CYS A 10 0.59 -33.79 7.04
C CYS A 10 1.10 -32.68 7.97
N ALA A 11 0.17 -31.94 8.58
CA ALA A 11 0.34 -31.38 9.92
C ALA A 11 -0.74 -31.96 10.86
N ALA A 12 -0.54 -33.20 11.29
CA ALA A 12 -1.24 -33.74 12.45
C ALA A 12 -0.42 -33.38 13.70
N LEU A 13 -1.04 -32.58 14.58
CA LEU A 13 -0.78 -32.48 16.02
C LEU A 13 0.68 -32.29 16.44
N PHE A 14 1.18 -31.06 16.28
CA PHE A 14 1.92 -30.45 17.39
C PHE A 14 1.05 -29.32 17.92
N VAL A 15 0.50 -29.51 19.13
CA VAL A 15 0.26 -28.38 20.02
C VAL A 15 1.66 -27.86 20.33
N SER A 16 2.20 -27.02 19.45
CA SER A 16 3.40 -26.27 19.76
C SER A 16 2.99 -25.42 20.96
N THR A 17 3.54 -25.76 22.12
CA THR A 17 3.90 -24.73 23.09
C THR A 17 4.38 -23.56 22.24
N GLN A 18 3.68 -22.43 22.28
CA GLN A 18 4.27 -21.20 21.80
C GLN A 18 5.49 -21.05 22.70
N SER A 19 6.64 -21.55 22.24
CA SER A 19 7.91 -21.24 22.87
C SER A 19 7.89 -19.72 23.08
N LEU A 20 8.43 -19.26 24.20
CA LEU A 20 8.53 -17.84 24.56
C LEU A 20 9.45 -17.09 23.57
N ALA A 21 9.26 -17.28 22.27
CA ALA A 21 9.95 -16.57 21.21
C ALA A 21 9.59 -15.10 21.38
N ALA A 22 10.64 -14.30 21.62
CA ALA A 22 10.47 -12.89 21.87
C ALA A 22 9.70 -12.24 20.71
N LYS A 23 8.76 -11.36 21.05
CA LYS A 23 8.15 -10.48 20.05
C LYS A 23 9.25 -9.56 19.44
N PRO A 24 9.13 -9.16 18.16
CA PRO A 24 10.00 -8.16 17.56
C PRO A 24 10.06 -6.88 18.38
N SER A 25 11.26 -6.35 18.56
CA SER A 25 11.50 -5.01 19.09
C SER A 25 10.88 -3.96 18.16
N ASP A 26 10.62 -2.78 18.70
CA ASP A 26 10.14 -1.65 17.89
C ASP A 26 11.12 -1.31 16.77
N GLU A 27 12.43 -1.41 17.03
CA GLU A 27 13.47 -1.18 16.03
C GLU A 27 13.45 -2.21 14.91
N SER A 28 13.45 -3.51 15.23
CA SER A 28 13.44 -4.57 14.21
C SER A 28 12.14 -4.53 13.40
N ALA A 29 11.00 -4.28 14.04
CA ALA A 29 9.72 -4.15 13.36
C ALA A 29 9.67 -2.94 12.43
N MET A 30 10.13 -1.77 12.88
CA MET A 30 10.19 -0.58 12.03
C MET A 30 11.18 -0.73 10.88
N LYS A 31 12.31 -1.42 11.11
CA LYS A 31 13.28 -1.72 10.05
C LYS A 31 12.67 -2.61 8.97
N TRP A 32 11.87 -3.59 9.37
CA TRP A 32 11.13 -4.43 8.43
C TRP A 32 10.17 -3.61 7.56
N LEU A 33 9.40 -2.70 8.16
CA LEU A 33 8.49 -1.81 7.41
C LEU A 33 9.25 -0.90 6.43
N GLU A 34 10.43 -0.39 6.82
CA GLU A 34 11.29 0.40 5.94
C GLU A 34 11.80 -0.41 4.75
N ILE A 35 12.26 -1.64 5.00
CA ILE A 35 12.73 -2.57 3.97
C ILE A 35 11.62 -2.89 2.98
N GLN A 36 10.42 -3.21 3.46
CA GLN A 36 9.22 -3.43 2.63
C GLN A 36 8.76 -2.16 1.90
N GLY A 37 9.40 -1.03 2.18
CA GLY A 37 9.08 0.26 1.62
C GLY A 37 7.75 0.81 2.12
N ILE A 38 7.14 0.22 3.15
CA ILE A 38 5.87 0.64 3.75
C ILE A 38 6.05 2.08 4.26
N SER A 39 7.01 2.32 5.14
CA SER A 39 7.23 3.64 5.75
C SER A 39 7.75 4.73 4.81
N ASN A 40 8.27 4.33 3.64
CA ASN A 40 8.90 5.22 2.68
C ASN A 40 7.89 5.96 1.80
N ASN A 41 8.22 7.21 1.48
CA ASN A 41 7.49 8.07 0.55
C ASN A 41 5.98 8.12 0.79
N TYR A 42 5.55 8.12 2.06
CA TYR A 42 4.13 8.07 2.43
C TYR A 42 3.27 9.13 1.70
N SER A 43 3.70 10.38 1.69
CA SER A 43 2.95 11.46 1.00
C SER A 43 2.86 11.24 -0.51
N GLU A 44 3.91 10.73 -1.14
CA GLU A 44 3.91 10.38 -2.56
C GLU A 44 2.94 9.23 -2.86
N LYS A 45 2.88 8.22 -1.98
CA LYS A 45 1.91 7.13 -2.11
C LYS A 45 0.48 7.62 -1.94
N VAL A 46 0.24 8.50 -0.96
CA VAL A 46 -1.06 9.17 -0.79
C VAL A 46 -1.44 9.91 -2.06
N GLN A 47 -0.53 10.70 -2.62
CA GLN A 47 -0.76 11.44 -3.87
C GLN A 47 -1.15 10.49 -5.01
N ARG A 48 -0.34 9.45 -5.27
CA ARG A 48 -0.60 8.48 -6.34
C ARG A 48 -1.95 7.76 -6.16
N SER A 49 -2.28 7.38 -4.92
CA SER A 49 -3.57 6.76 -4.62
C SER A 49 -4.73 7.70 -4.85
N LEU A 50 -4.61 8.98 -4.47
CA LEU A 50 -5.62 9.99 -4.76
C LEU A 50 -5.80 10.17 -6.27
N GLU A 51 -4.70 10.28 -7.03
CA GLU A 51 -4.72 10.39 -8.48
C GLU A 51 -5.41 9.20 -9.13
N MET A 52 -5.12 7.97 -8.69
CA MET A 52 -5.79 6.76 -9.19
C MET A 52 -7.29 6.75 -8.87
N VAL A 53 -7.67 7.02 -7.62
CA VAL A 53 -9.07 6.97 -7.19
C VAL A 53 -9.93 8.04 -7.88
N ASN A 54 -9.38 9.20 -8.19
CA ASN A 54 -10.13 10.33 -8.76
C ASN A 54 -9.94 10.48 -10.27
N LYS A 55 -9.19 9.58 -10.94
CA LYS A 55 -8.80 9.73 -12.34
C LYS A 55 -10.00 9.90 -13.26
N GLU A 56 -10.92 8.95 -13.23
CA GLU A 56 -12.08 8.91 -14.14
C GLU A 56 -13.00 10.11 -13.92
N ASP A 57 -13.28 10.46 -12.66
CA ASP A 57 -14.10 11.62 -12.31
C ASP A 57 -13.46 12.93 -12.80
N ASN A 58 -12.15 13.09 -12.61
CA ASN A 58 -11.42 14.26 -13.07
C ASN A 58 -11.41 14.36 -14.60
N GLU A 59 -11.19 13.25 -15.30
CA GLU A 59 -11.23 13.19 -16.77
C GLU A 59 -12.63 13.52 -17.31
N ARG A 60 -13.68 13.00 -16.66
CA ARG A 60 -15.08 13.31 -16.99
C ARG A 60 -15.40 14.78 -16.78
N LEU A 61 -15.03 15.35 -15.63
CA LEU A 61 -15.23 16.78 -15.34
C LEU A 61 -14.57 17.67 -16.40
N LEU A 62 -13.32 17.36 -16.77
CA LEU A 62 -12.59 18.12 -17.79
C LEU A 62 -13.18 17.98 -19.20
N THR A 63 -13.79 16.83 -19.50
CA THR A 63 -14.48 16.58 -20.77
C THR A 63 -15.76 17.39 -20.88
N MET A 64 -16.55 17.42 -19.80
CA MET A 64 -17.82 18.17 -19.74
C MET A 64 -17.63 19.68 -19.61
N THR A 65 -16.44 20.13 -19.17
CA THR A 65 -16.15 21.55 -18.99
C THR A 65 -16.02 22.29 -20.34
N PRO A 66 -16.77 23.39 -20.56
CA PRO A 66 -16.65 24.15 -21.78
C PRO A 66 -15.24 24.76 -21.93
N LYS A 67 -14.78 24.93 -23.17
CA LYS A 67 -13.37 25.24 -23.49
C LYS A 67 -12.85 26.47 -22.73
N ALA A 68 -13.64 27.53 -22.62
CA ALA A 68 -13.27 28.76 -21.94
C ALA A 68 -13.04 28.58 -20.43
N GLN A 69 -13.69 27.58 -19.81
CA GLN A 69 -13.62 27.32 -18.37
C GLN A 69 -12.65 26.19 -18.00
N LYS A 70 -12.04 25.47 -18.98
CA LYS A 70 -11.16 24.33 -18.70
C LYS A 70 -9.98 24.64 -17.79
N ALA A 71 -9.39 25.83 -17.92
CA ALA A 71 -8.30 26.26 -17.04
C ALA A 71 -8.77 26.41 -15.58
N GLN A 72 -9.95 27.00 -15.39
CA GLN A 72 -10.56 27.15 -14.07
C GLN A 72 -10.89 25.79 -13.45
N MET A 73 -11.48 24.86 -14.22
CA MET A 73 -11.75 23.49 -13.75
C MET A 73 -10.47 22.77 -13.32
N LYS A 74 -9.40 22.83 -14.12
CA LYS A 74 -8.09 22.24 -13.75
C LYS A 74 -7.57 22.81 -12.43
N ALA A 75 -7.71 24.11 -12.21
CA ALA A 75 -7.28 24.75 -10.96
C ALA A 75 -8.12 24.28 -9.76
N VAL A 76 -9.44 24.12 -9.92
CA VAL A 76 -10.32 23.59 -8.86
C VAL A 76 -9.98 22.14 -8.52
N ILE A 77 -9.80 21.28 -9.53
CA ILE A 77 -9.36 19.88 -9.34
C ILE A 77 -8.02 19.85 -8.61
N SER A 78 -7.02 20.61 -9.09
CA SER A 78 -5.68 20.61 -8.49
C SER A 78 -5.71 21.04 -7.02
N ARG A 79 -6.49 22.07 -6.68
CA ARG A 79 -6.66 22.51 -5.30
C ARG A 79 -7.35 21.46 -4.43
N TYR A 80 -8.39 20.79 -4.94
CA TYR A 80 -9.05 19.70 -4.22
C TYR A 80 -8.08 18.56 -3.92
N MET A 81 -7.33 18.11 -4.93
CA MET A 81 -6.33 17.04 -4.78
C MET A 81 -5.24 17.43 -3.78
N LYS A 82 -4.75 18.67 -3.84
CA LYS A 82 -3.75 19.19 -2.89
C LYS A 82 -4.28 19.23 -1.46
N ASN A 83 -5.50 19.73 -1.23
CA ASN A 83 -6.09 19.78 0.11
C ASN A 83 -6.29 18.38 0.70
N MET A 84 -6.73 17.42 -0.12
CA MET A 84 -6.83 16.01 0.27
C MET A 84 -5.45 15.44 0.62
N GLN A 85 -4.44 15.67 -0.23
CA GLN A 85 -3.07 15.20 0.01
C GLN A 85 -2.49 15.78 1.29
N ASP A 86 -2.60 17.09 1.51
CA ASP A 86 -2.04 17.77 2.68
C ASP A 86 -2.70 17.26 3.98
N ASP A 87 -4.02 17.04 3.99
CA ASP A 87 -4.75 16.51 5.16
C ASP A 87 -4.40 15.04 5.46
N LEU A 88 -4.27 14.22 4.41
CA LEU A 88 -3.96 12.79 4.51
C LEU A 88 -2.47 12.52 4.77
N SER A 89 -1.59 13.44 4.41
CA SER A 89 -0.13 13.33 4.63
C SER A 89 0.31 13.89 5.98
N ARG A 90 -0.63 14.31 6.84
CA ARG A 90 -0.33 14.82 8.19
C ARG A 90 0.53 13.84 9.00
N PRO A 91 1.52 14.33 9.77
CA PRO A 91 2.40 13.48 10.57
C PRO A 91 1.66 12.54 11.51
N GLU A 92 0.55 12.99 12.09
CA GLU A 92 -0.26 12.22 13.03
C GLU A 92 -0.91 11.01 12.35
N LEU A 93 -1.41 11.16 11.13
CA LEU A 93 -2.01 10.08 10.36
C LEU A 93 -0.96 9.08 9.86
N LYS A 94 0.20 9.59 9.42
CA LYS A 94 1.35 8.74 9.09
C LYS A 94 1.79 7.92 10.30
N LYS A 95 1.90 8.55 11.47
CA LYS A 95 2.27 7.88 12.73
C LYS A 95 1.25 6.81 13.10
N GLN A 96 -0.04 7.14 13.07
CA GLN A 96 -1.12 6.19 13.35
C GLN A 96 -1.03 4.96 12.45
N TRP A 97 -0.83 5.16 11.15
CA TRP A 97 -0.67 4.04 10.22
C TRP A 97 0.55 3.18 10.55
N LEU A 98 1.72 3.80 10.74
CA LEU A 98 2.96 3.07 11.06
C LEU A 98 2.88 2.31 12.39
N ASP A 99 2.18 2.86 13.39
CA ASP A 99 1.97 2.18 14.66
C ASP A 99 1.11 0.92 14.50
N GLU A 100 0.08 0.93 13.63
CA GLU A 100 -0.70 -0.27 13.33
C GLU A 100 0.11 -1.32 12.55
N GLU A 101 0.86 -0.89 11.53
CA GLU A 101 1.73 -1.79 10.76
C GLU A 101 2.79 -2.44 11.66
N LYS A 102 3.40 -1.67 12.57
CA LYS A 102 4.38 -2.17 13.54
C LYS A 102 3.75 -3.24 14.44
N ARG A 103 2.53 -3.00 14.93
CA ARG A 103 1.80 -4.00 15.74
C ARG A 103 1.47 -5.26 14.94
N ALA A 104 1.17 -5.14 13.64
CA ALA A 104 0.98 -6.30 12.78
C ALA A 104 2.25 -7.16 12.67
N VAL A 105 3.41 -6.53 12.46
CA VAL A 105 4.71 -7.24 12.48
C VAL A 105 4.92 -7.96 13.81
N GLN A 106 4.71 -7.25 14.92
CA GLN A 106 4.88 -7.80 16.28
C GLN A 106 3.90 -8.92 16.63
N LYS A 107 2.75 -8.96 15.97
CA LYS A 107 1.70 -9.99 16.16
C LYS A 107 1.95 -11.24 15.31
N VAL A 108 2.58 -11.10 14.16
CA VAL A 108 2.77 -12.20 13.20
C VAL A 108 4.09 -12.90 13.42
N PHE A 109 5.17 -12.14 13.56
CA PHE A 109 6.53 -12.66 13.56
C PHE A 109 7.13 -12.72 14.96
N THR A 110 8.16 -13.54 15.12
CA THR A 110 9.07 -13.51 16.26
C THR A 110 10.27 -12.59 15.98
N GLN A 111 11.02 -12.22 17.01
CA GLN A 111 12.25 -11.43 16.90
C GLN A 111 13.25 -12.09 15.93
N GLU A 112 13.48 -13.40 16.09
CA GLU A 112 14.42 -14.15 15.26
C GLU A 112 14.00 -14.14 13.78
N GLU A 113 12.70 -14.34 13.51
CA GLU A 113 12.14 -14.29 12.16
C GLU A 113 12.37 -12.91 11.51
N VAL A 114 12.05 -11.83 12.21
CA VAL A 114 12.24 -10.47 11.71
C VAL A 114 13.71 -10.14 11.51
N ASP A 115 14.60 -10.59 12.40
CA ASP A 115 16.03 -10.32 12.27
C ASP A 115 16.66 -11.07 11.09
N VAL A 116 16.23 -12.30 10.83
CA VAL A 116 16.65 -13.07 9.64
C VAL A 116 16.19 -12.36 8.36
N LEU A 117 14.92 -11.94 8.31
CA LEU A 117 14.38 -11.16 7.19
C LEU A 117 15.14 -9.84 6.99
N ASN A 118 15.31 -9.07 8.06
CA ASN A 118 16.00 -7.77 8.02
C ASN A 118 17.45 -7.93 7.55
N ARG A 119 18.18 -8.91 8.07
CA ARG A 119 19.57 -9.18 7.67
C ARG A 119 19.67 -9.50 6.19
N PHE A 120 18.82 -10.39 5.69
CA PHE A 120 18.84 -10.78 4.28
C PHE A 120 18.50 -9.60 3.37
N PHE A 121 17.36 -8.95 3.58
CA PHE A 121 16.87 -7.88 2.71
C PHE A 121 17.63 -6.56 2.87
N SER A 122 18.45 -6.42 3.92
CA SER A 122 19.43 -5.31 4.04
C SER A 122 20.70 -5.53 3.21
N SER A 123 21.03 -6.77 2.85
CA SER A 123 22.20 -7.09 2.04
C SER A 123 22.08 -6.54 0.60
N PRO A 124 23.19 -6.26 -0.11
CA PRO A 124 23.14 -5.82 -1.51
C PRO A 124 22.33 -6.76 -2.39
N ARG A 125 22.49 -8.08 -2.21
CA ARG A 125 21.74 -9.09 -2.94
C ARG A 125 20.26 -9.06 -2.59
N GLY A 126 19.91 -9.07 -1.30
CA GLY A 126 18.53 -9.03 -0.85
C GLY A 126 17.79 -7.77 -1.31
N LYS A 127 18.45 -6.61 -1.29
CA LYS A 127 17.92 -5.36 -1.87
C LYS A 127 17.65 -5.49 -3.37
N GLY A 128 18.58 -6.11 -4.11
CA GLY A 128 18.42 -6.39 -5.54
C GLY A 128 17.21 -7.29 -5.82
N ILE A 129 17.07 -8.38 -5.06
CA ILE A 129 15.92 -9.30 -5.14
C ILE A 129 14.61 -8.57 -4.81
N LEU A 130 14.57 -7.80 -3.73
CA LEU A 130 13.37 -7.07 -3.34
C LEU A 130 12.95 -6.04 -4.39
N LYS A 131 13.91 -5.36 -5.03
CA LYS A 131 13.63 -4.45 -6.15
C LYS A 131 13.00 -5.18 -7.34
N LYS A 132 13.51 -6.37 -7.67
CA LYS A 132 12.96 -7.23 -8.74
C LYS A 132 11.54 -7.70 -8.44
N ILE A 133 11.28 -8.18 -7.22
CA ILE A 133 9.94 -8.59 -6.76
C ILE A 133 8.96 -7.41 -6.81
N ASN A 134 9.39 -6.22 -6.36
CA ASN A 134 8.56 -5.02 -6.39
C ASN A 134 8.26 -4.55 -7.82
N HIS A 135 9.21 -4.69 -8.74
CA HIS A 135 9.00 -4.42 -10.15
C HIS A 135 7.95 -5.37 -10.73
N LEU A 136 8.11 -6.68 -10.51
CA LEU A 136 7.15 -7.70 -10.93
C LEU A 136 5.73 -7.41 -10.39
N ARG A 137 5.62 -7.05 -9.11
CA ARG A 137 4.32 -6.72 -8.49
C ARG A 137 3.63 -5.52 -9.15
N ARG A 138 4.39 -4.53 -9.62
CA ARG A 138 3.84 -3.30 -10.22
C ARG A 138 3.48 -3.45 -11.69
N HIS A 139 4.23 -4.26 -12.42
CA HIS A 139 4.12 -4.32 -13.89
C HIS A 139 3.55 -5.66 -14.39
N GLY A 140 3.38 -6.64 -13.50
CA GLY A 140 3.10 -8.02 -13.90
C GLY A 140 4.31 -8.66 -14.57
N GLY A 141 4.18 -9.93 -14.94
CA GLY A 141 5.23 -10.69 -15.62
C GLY A 141 5.38 -12.10 -15.05
N ASP A 142 6.40 -12.80 -15.51
CA ASP A 142 6.77 -14.11 -15.01
C ASP A 142 7.95 -13.99 -14.04
N ILE A 143 7.85 -14.62 -12.87
CA ILE A 143 8.88 -14.58 -11.84
C ILE A 143 10.18 -15.25 -12.31
N ASP A 144 10.05 -16.28 -13.15
CA ASP A 144 11.16 -17.05 -13.71
C ASP A 144 12.01 -16.21 -14.68
N ASN A 145 11.41 -15.16 -15.27
CA ASN A 145 12.10 -14.22 -16.15
C ASN A 145 12.71 -13.02 -15.39
N VAL A 146 12.40 -12.87 -14.10
CA VAL A 146 12.80 -11.71 -13.29
C VAL A 146 13.91 -12.06 -12.30
N LEU A 147 13.84 -13.24 -11.67
CA LEU A 147 14.85 -13.71 -10.74
C LEU A 147 15.90 -14.56 -11.46
N SER A 148 17.18 -14.34 -11.14
CA SER A 148 18.24 -15.24 -11.63
C SER A 148 18.27 -16.52 -10.80
N GLN A 149 18.82 -17.61 -11.33
CA GLN A 149 19.01 -18.85 -10.55
C GLN A 149 19.72 -18.58 -9.23
N ALA A 150 20.77 -17.77 -9.25
CA ALA A 150 21.52 -17.47 -8.03
C ALA A 150 20.68 -16.64 -7.01
N ASP A 151 19.68 -15.88 -7.45
CA ASP A 151 18.72 -15.22 -6.56
C ASP A 151 17.78 -16.24 -5.91
N VAL A 152 17.28 -17.19 -6.70
CA VAL A 152 16.47 -18.32 -6.23
C VAL A 152 17.23 -19.15 -5.21
N ASP A 153 18.48 -19.52 -5.49
CA ASP A 153 19.32 -20.30 -4.57
C ASP A 153 19.57 -19.55 -3.25
N SER A 154 19.75 -18.22 -3.32
CA SER A 154 19.94 -17.39 -2.13
C SER A 154 18.68 -17.29 -1.29
N MET A 155 17.51 -17.21 -1.92
CA MET A 155 16.23 -17.26 -1.23
C MET A 155 15.95 -18.64 -0.64
N ALA A 156 16.21 -19.72 -1.38
CA ALA A 156 16.05 -21.09 -0.90
C ALA A 156 16.90 -21.31 0.36
N LYS A 157 18.19 -20.96 0.33
CA LYS A 157 19.07 -21.06 1.49
C LYS A 157 18.53 -20.36 2.75
N LEU A 158 17.81 -19.25 2.59
CA LEU A 158 17.20 -18.53 3.70
C LEU A 158 15.89 -19.18 4.16
N PHE A 159 15.03 -19.56 3.22
CA PHE A 159 13.63 -19.91 3.49
C PHE A 159 13.36 -21.41 3.55
N GLU A 160 14.36 -22.26 3.34
CA GLU A 160 14.19 -23.72 3.36
C GLU A 160 14.09 -24.29 4.79
N HIS A 161 14.72 -23.63 5.77
CA HIS A 161 14.78 -24.11 7.16
C HIS A 161 14.70 -22.98 8.20
N GLY A 162 14.48 -23.38 9.47
CA GLY A 162 14.58 -22.50 10.65
C GLY A 162 13.64 -21.29 10.64
N ALA A 163 14.10 -20.20 11.25
CA ALA A 163 13.33 -18.95 11.35
C ALA A 163 13.01 -18.33 9.98
N GLY A 164 13.85 -18.54 8.96
CA GLY A 164 13.56 -18.06 7.62
C GLY A 164 12.34 -18.77 7.02
N LYS A 165 12.28 -20.11 7.07
CA LYS A 165 11.09 -20.87 6.64
C LYS A 165 9.83 -20.42 7.37
N SER A 166 9.90 -20.36 8.69
CA SER A 166 8.77 -19.93 9.53
C SER A 166 8.29 -18.51 9.16
N ALA A 167 9.22 -17.58 8.93
CA ALA A 167 8.90 -16.23 8.48
C ALA A 167 8.22 -16.21 7.11
N PHE A 168 8.68 -17.04 6.16
CA PHE A 168 8.08 -17.15 4.83
C PHE A 168 6.64 -17.66 4.89
N GLU A 169 6.37 -18.71 5.66
CA GLU A 169 5.02 -19.27 5.85
C GLU A 169 4.05 -18.26 6.49
N LYS A 170 4.56 -17.32 7.29
CA LYS A 170 3.78 -16.28 7.96
C LYS A 170 3.55 -15.03 7.10
N MET A 171 4.23 -14.90 5.96
CA MET A 171 4.17 -13.69 5.13
C MET A 171 2.75 -13.42 4.63
N GLU A 172 2.01 -14.45 4.20
CA GLU A 172 0.62 -14.30 3.76
C GLU A 172 -0.29 -13.76 4.88
N ARG A 173 -0.04 -14.16 6.13
CA ARG A 173 -0.79 -13.66 7.29
C ARG A 173 -0.48 -12.19 7.54
N PHE A 174 0.78 -11.77 7.37
CA PHE A 174 1.15 -10.37 7.46
C PHE A 174 0.50 -9.55 6.35
N ASP A 175 0.54 -10.03 5.10
CA ASP A 175 -0.07 -9.35 3.95
C ASP A 175 -1.58 -9.11 4.16
N LYS A 176 -2.30 -10.11 4.66
CA LYS A 176 -3.74 -9.99 5.03
C LYS A 176 -3.97 -8.92 6.10
N LEU A 177 -3.15 -8.88 7.15
CA LEU A 177 -3.29 -7.87 8.20
C LEU A 177 -2.96 -6.46 7.69
N ASN A 178 -1.94 -6.32 6.84
CA ASN A 178 -1.61 -5.06 6.18
C ASN A 178 -2.79 -4.58 5.30
N ASP A 179 -3.44 -5.46 4.54
CA ASP A 179 -4.63 -5.11 3.75
C ASP A 179 -5.80 -4.66 4.65
N GLU A 180 -6.02 -5.32 5.78
CA GLU A 180 -7.01 -4.89 6.78
C GLU A 180 -6.69 -3.52 7.38
N ILE A 181 -5.41 -3.25 7.70
CA ILE A 181 -4.96 -1.95 8.22
C ILE A 181 -5.16 -0.85 7.18
N VAL A 182 -4.79 -1.08 5.92
CA VAL A 182 -5.03 -0.14 4.82
C VAL A 182 -6.53 0.11 4.70
N LYS A 183 -7.35 -0.93 4.66
CA LYS A 183 -8.81 -0.80 4.54
C LYS A 183 -9.40 -0.02 5.71
N LYS A 184 -8.97 -0.27 6.95
CA LYS A 184 -9.53 0.37 8.14
C LYS A 184 -9.02 1.79 8.32
N THR A 185 -7.71 1.99 8.32
CA THR A 185 -7.10 3.27 8.71
C THR A 185 -7.09 4.23 7.53
N MET A 186 -6.58 3.82 6.37
CA MET A 186 -6.44 4.72 5.22
C MET A 186 -7.80 5.08 4.62
N SER A 187 -8.74 4.13 4.54
CA SER A 187 -10.09 4.45 4.03
C SER A 187 -10.84 5.39 4.96
N ASN A 188 -10.76 5.22 6.28
CA ASN A 188 -11.41 6.13 7.22
C ASN A 188 -10.82 7.54 7.14
N ASN A 189 -9.49 7.66 7.04
CA ASN A 189 -8.82 8.93 6.85
C ASN A 189 -9.28 9.60 5.54
N TYR A 190 -9.32 8.84 4.44
CA TYR A 190 -9.82 9.30 3.15
C TYR A 190 -11.28 9.78 3.23
N ILE A 191 -12.17 8.99 3.85
CA ILE A 191 -13.58 9.35 4.03
C ILE A 191 -13.71 10.64 4.82
N ASN A 192 -12.95 10.82 5.90
CA ASN A 192 -12.98 12.02 6.72
C ASN A 192 -12.50 13.25 5.94
N ALA A 193 -11.38 13.15 5.22
CA ALA A 193 -10.90 14.21 4.34
C ALA A 193 -11.92 14.53 3.23
N SER A 194 -12.51 13.50 2.61
CA SER A 194 -13.52 13.66 1.57
C SER A 194 -14.77 14.38 2.09
N ARG A 195 -15.27 14.05 3.28
CA ARG A 195 -16.39 14.77 3.92
C ARG A 195 -16.07 16.25 4.11
N LYS A 196 -14.82 16.59 4.42
CA LYS A 196 -14.36 17.96 4.63
C LYS A 196 -14.26 18.75 3.31
N TYR A 197 -13.69 18.17 2.25
CA TYR A 197 -13.32 18.92 1.04
C TYR A 197 -14.27 18.74 -0.16
N THR A 198 -14.95 17.59 -0.28
CA THR A 198 -15.82 17.27 -1.41
C THR A 198 -17.02 18.21 -1.58
N PRO A 199 -17.70 18.69 -0.51
CA PRO A 199 -18.84 19.59 -0.68
C PRO A 199 -18.46 20.90 -1.39
N ALA A 200 -17.38 21.54 -0.95
CA ALA A 200 -16.89 22.77 -1.55
C ALA A 200 -16.37 22.55 -2.98
N PHE A 201 -15.73 21.42 -3.24
CA PHE A 201 -15.30 21.01 -4.57
C PHE A 201 -16.51 20.87 -5.51
N LYS A 202 -17.54 20.11 -5.12
CA LYS A 202 -18.78 19.91 -5.91
C LYS A 202 -19.52 21.22 -6.21
N ALA A 203 -19.56 22.14 -5.26
CA ALA A 203 -20.18 23.46 -5.47
C ALA A 203 -19.42 24.27 -6.54
N GLN A 204 -18.10 24.29 -6.47
CA GLN A 204 -17.24 25.01 -7.41
C GLN A 204 -17.26 24.38 -8.81
N THR A 205 -17.22 23.04 -8.91
CA THR A 205 -17.30 22.37 -10.21
C THR A 205 -18.65 22.62 -10.88
N ARG A 206 -19.76 22.58 -10.13
CA ARG A 206 -21.09 22.93 -10.66
C ARG A 206 -21.14 24.37 -11.19
N ASP A 207 -20.69 25.35 -10.41
CA ASP A 207 -20.67 26.75 -10.84
C ASP A 207 -19.91 26.93 -12.16
N ILE A 208 -18.75 26.28 -12.30
CA ILE A 208 -17.92 26.33 -13.51
C ILE A 208 -18.64 25.70 -14.70
N LEU A 209 -19.28 24.55 -14.52
CA LEU A 209 -20.01 23.86 -15.58
C LEU A 209 -21.22 24.68 -16.05
N CYS A 210 -21.92 25.35 -15.13
CA CYS A 210 -23.12 26.12 -15.43
C CYS A 210 -22.86 27.52 -16.00
N LYS A 211 -21.70 28.12 -15.72
CA LYS A 211 -21.29 29.41 -16.30
C LYS A 211 -21.14 29.41 -17.83
N GLY A 212 -20.95 28.25 -18.45
CA GLY A 212 -20.81 28.13 -19.92
C GLY A 212 -21.83 27.21 -20.60
N ASN A 213 -22.71 26.55 -19.85
CA ASN A 213 -23.68 25.60 -20.40
C ASN A 213 -24.97 25.51 -19.56
N LYS A 214 -25.88 26.50 -19.73
CA LYS A 214 -27.16 26.59 -18.98
C LYS A 214 -28.12 25.41 -19.23
N HIS A 215 -27.89 24.62 -20.28
CA HIS A 215 -28.72 23.46 -20.64
C HIS A 215 -28.10 22.12 -20.21
N SER A 216 -26.96 22.12 -19.51
CA SER A 216 -26.37 20.91 -18.96
C SER A 216 -27.29 20.30 -17.89
N SER A 217 -27.46 18.98 -17.91
CA SER A 217 -28.25 18.24 -16.91
C SER A 217 -27.71 18.41 -15.49
N GLU A 218 -26.44 18.78 -15.32
CA GLU A 218 -25.85 19.08 -14.01
C GLU A 218 -26.26 20.46 -13.44
N CYS A 219 -26.84 21.32 -14.28
CA CYS A 219 -27.36 22.64 -13.90
C CYS A 219 -28.86 22.62 -13.59
N ALA A 220 -29.54 21.50 -13.87
CA ALA A 220 -30.95 21.30 -13.57
C ALA A 220 -31.12 20.72 -12.15
N LYS A 221 -30.76 21.48 -11.12
CA LYS A 221 -31.17 21.27 -9.72
C LYS A 221 -31.15 22.58 -8.94
#